data_AF-A0A8C1R7I9-F1
#
_entry.id   AF-A0A8C1R7I9-F1
#
_cell.length_a   1.000
_cell.length_b   1.000
_cell.length_c   1.000
_cell.angle_alpha   90.00
_cell.angle_beta   90.00
_cell.angle_gamma   90.00
#
_symmetry.space_group_name_H-M   'P 1'
#
loop_
_entity.id
_entity.type
_entity.pdbx_description
1 polymer ?
#
loop_
_entity_poly.entity_id
_entity_poly.type
_entity_poly.pdbx_seq_one_letter_code
_entity_poly.pdbx_strand_id
1 'polypeptide(L)'
;MVTLCEHYIYFWDIYKYLVAGLTLLAVGVYSARNATGVAGRYIEARLGKPSLVRETSRFTVVEALKHPVKMAKRLKSKPQDALEGVVLSPKLEERVRDIAIATRNTRQNRGLYRNILMYGPPGTGKTLFAKKLAMHSGMDYAIMTGGDVAPMGRDGVTAMHKVFDWAGTSGRGLLLFVDEADAFLRKRSSERISEDLRATLNAFLYRTGEQSNKFMLVLASNQPEQFDWAINDRIDEIVNFMLPGLEERERLVRLYFDRYVLEPATGGRQRLKLAQFDYGLKCSEIAKRVEGMSGREISKLAVAWQAAAYSSEGGVLTEAMIDARVDDAVRQHQQKMDWLHGEGVLDNEGRPMPAKGSAPPLKAQEVLRPLQEVPSDRSKPDGTPTDPSPWMAGGRQRKRKLTPCQVDGNSW
;
A
#
# COMPACT_ATOMS: atom_id res chain seq x y z
N MET A 1 -48.26 -61.49 -48.14
CA MET A 1 -46.96 -60.92 -48.57
C MET A 1 -46.93 -59.39 -48.51
N VAL A 2 -48.02 -58.71 -48.92
CA VAL A 2 -48.13 -57.23 -48.88
C VAL A 2 -48.10 -56.63 -47.46
N THR A 3 -48.82 -57.23 -46.50
CA THR A 3 -48.90 -56.75 -45.11
C THR A 3 -47.59 -56.88 -44.32
N LEU A 4 -46.77 -57.89 -44.60
CA LEU A 4 -45.42 -58.03 -44.02
C LEU A 4 -44.44 -56.98 -44.55
N CYS A 5 -44.63 -56.55 -45.80
CA CYS A 5 -43.80 -55.52 -46.42
C CYS A 5 -44.12 -54.13 -45.87
N GLU A 6 -45.41 -53.82 -45.67
CA GLU A 6 -45.83 -52.56 -45.02
C GLU A 6 -45.36 -52.46 -43.57
N HIS A 7 -45.43 -53.55 -42.80
CA HIS A 7 -44.91 -53.58 -41.42
C HIS A 7 -43.39 -53.37 -41.36
N TYR A 8 -42.64 -53.91 -42.34
CA TYR A 8 -41.19 -53.76 -42.41
C TYR A 8 -40.78 -52.32 -42.76
N ILE A 9 -41.51 -51.67 -43.69
CA ILE A 9 -41.28 -50.26 -44.05
C ILE A 9 -41.58 -49.35 -42.85
N TYR A 10 -42.69 -49.60 -42.14
CA TYR A 10 -43.06 -48.82 -40.96
C TYR A 10 -42.03 -48.95 -39.82
N PHE A 11 -41.50 -50.15 -39.60
CA PHE A 11 -40.45 -50.40 -38.62
C PHE A 11 -39.14 -49.67 -38.96
N TRP A 12 -38.74 -49.68 -40.24
CA TRP A 12 -37.55 -48.97 -40.69
C TRP A 12 -37.67 -47.45 -40.57
N ASP A 13 -38.86 -46.90 -40.80
CA ASP A 13 -39.08 -45.47 -40.63
C ASP A 13 -39.05 -45.07 -39.16
N ILE A 14 -39.67 -45.85 -38.26
CA ILE A 14 -39.53 -45.65 -36.80
C ILE A 14 -38.06 -45.68 -36.38
N TYR A 15 -37.28 -46.65 -36.88
CA TYR A 15 -35.87 -46.77 -36.55
C TYR A 15 -35.06 -45.57 -37.04
N LYS A 16 -35.30 -45.10 -38.27
CA LYS A 16 -34.64 -43.88 -38.81
C LYS A 16 -34.97 -42.65 -37.96
N TYR A 17 -36.24 -42.45 -37.58
CA TYR A 17 -36.63 -41.32 -36.74
C TYR A 17 -36.03 -41.40 -35.34
N LEU A 18 -35.94 -42.59 -34.76
CA LEU A 18 -35.30 -42.82 -33.45
C LEU A 18 -33.80 -42.49 -33.51
N VAL A 19 -33.09 -42.98 -34.52
CA VAL A 19 -31.65 -42.73 -34.70
C VAL A 19 -31.39 -41.25 -35.02
N ALA A 20 -32.21 -40.62 -35.86
CA ALA A 20 -32.16 -39.19 -36.12
C ALA A 20 -32.42 -38.35 -34.86
N GLY A 21 -33.39 -38.75 -34.04
CA GLY A 21 -33.69 -38.09 -32.77
C GLY A 21 -32.55 -38.19 -31.76
N LEU A 22 -31.98 -39.39 -31.59
CA LEU A 22 -30.85 -39.62 -30.67
C LEU A 22 -29.58 -38.89 -31.13
N THR A 23 -29.29 -38.86 -32.42
CA THR A 23 -28.13 -38.12 -32.96
C THR A 23 -28.29 -36.61 -32.80
N LEU A 24 -29.49 -36.07 -33.05
CA LEU A 24 -29.77 -34.65 -32.88
C LEU A 24 -29.70 -34.22 -31.41
N LEU A 25 -30.15 -35.08 -30.50
CA LEU A 25 -30.01 -34.87 -29.05
C LEU A 25 -28.53 -34.90 -28.63
N ALA A 26 -27.75 -35.87 -29.13
CA ALA A 26 -26.31 -35.96 -28.84
C ALA A 26 -25.54 -34.72 -29.36
N VAL A 27 -25.85 -34.27 -30.58
CA VAL A 27 -25.29 -33.02 -31.16
C VAL A 27 -25.72 -31.82 -30.30
N GLY A 28 -26.99 -31.73 -29.91
CA GLY A 28 -27.50 -30.67 -29.05
C GLY A 28 -26.77 -30.59 -27.71
N VAL A 29 -26.56 -31.73 -27.05
CA VAL A 29 -25.84 -31.81 -25.76
C VAL A 29 -24.36 -31.49 -25.93
N TYR A 30 -23.71 -31.97 -26.99
CA TYR A 30 -22.30 -31.70 -27.27
C TYR A 30 -22.07 -30.22 -27.58
N SER A 31 -22.89 -29.64 -28.46
CA SER A 31 -22.88 -28.20 -28.78
C SER A 31 -23.15 -27.34 -27.55
N ALA A 32 -24.12 -27.71 -26.70
CA ALA A 32 -24.41 -26.98 -25.47
C ALA A 32 -23.25 -27.03 -24.46
N ARG A 33 -22.60 -28.20 -24.29
CA ARG A 33 -21.43 -28.34 -23.39
C ARG A 33 -20.21 -27.56 -23.87
N ASN A 34 -19.94 -27.53 -25.17
CA ASN A 34 -18.82 -26.76 -25.71
C ASN A 34 -19.12 -25.25 -25.74
N ALA A 35 -20.37 -24.86 -26.04
CA ALA A 35 -20.79 -23.48 -26.02
C ALA A 35 -20.75 -22.87 -24.62
N THR A 36 -21.13 -23.63 -23.58
CA THR A 36 -21.11 -23.15 -22.18
C THR A 36 -19.70 -22.87 -21.68
N GLY A 37 -18.69 -23.67 -22.05
CA GLY A 37 -17.30 -23.45 -21.63
C GLY A 37 -16.64 -22.24 -22.29
N VAL A 38 -16.97 -21.93 -23.55
CA VAL A 38 -16.46 -20.76 -24.28
C VAL A 38 -17.23 -19.50 -23.91
N ALA A 39 -18.56 -19.58 -23.84
CA ALA A 39 -19.41 -18.47 -23.42
C ALA A 39 -19.14 -18.09 -21.96
N GLY A 40 -18.95 -19.07 -21.06
CA GLY A 40 -18.64 -18.82 -19.65
C GLY A 40 -17.36 -18.01 -19.48
N ARG A 41 -16.26 -18.40 -20.16
CA ARG A 41 -15.00 -17.65 -20.13
C ARG A 41 -15.09 -16.27 -20.78
N TYR A 42 -15.86 -16.13 -21.85
CA TYR A 42 -16.11 -14.85 -22.51
C TYR A 42 -16.93 -13.89 -21.63
N ILE A 43 -17.95 -14.43 -20.95
CA ILE A 43 -18.80 -13.71 -20.00
C ILE A 43 -17.99 -13.32 -18.76
N GLU A 44 -17.16 -14.22 -18.23
CA GLU A 44 -16.30 -13.96 -17.08
C GLU A 44 -15.23 -12.90 -17.38
N ALA A 45 -14.61 -12.93 -18.57
CA ALA A 45 -13.65 -11.90 -19.00
C ALA A 45 -14.31 -10.52 -19.20
N ARG A 46 -15.60 -10.49 -19.56
CA ARG A 46 -16.35 -9.25 -19.84
C ARG A 46 -17.10 -8.71 -18.63
N LEU A 47 -17.43 -9.55 -17.65
CA LEU A 47 -18.24 -9.18 -16.48
C LEU A 47 -17.46 -9.25 -15.16
N GLY A 48 -16.45 -10.12 -15.04
CA GLY A 48 -15.67 -10.30 -13.81
C GLY A 48 -14.60 -9.24 -13.63
N LYS A 49 -14.36 -8.84 -12.37
CA LYS A 49 -13.18 -8.07 -11.97
C LYS A 49 -11.95 -8.98 -12.08
N PRO A 50 -10.91 -8.62 -12.85
CA PRO A 50 -9.72 -9.46 -13.00
C PRO A 50 -8.93 -9.54 -11.67
N SER A 51 -8.22 -10.65 -11.46
CA SER A 51 -7.51 -10.96 -10.20
C SER A 51 -6.44 -9.94 -9.81
N LEU A 52 -5.79 -9.30 -10.79
CA LEU A 52 -4.76 -8.28 -10.59
C LEU A 52 -5.34 -6.91 -10.20
N VAL A 53 -6.63 -6.66 -10.42
CA VAL A 53 -7.25 -5.39 -10.06
C VAL A 53 -7.69 -5.47 -8.61
N ARG A 54 -7.09 -4.65 -7.73
CA ARG A 54 -7.46 -4.55 -6.32
C ARG A 54 -8.73 -3.74 -6.12
N GLU A 55 -8.91 -2.66 -6.86
CA GLU A 55 -10.05 -1.74 -6.72
C GLU A 55 -10.49 -1.23 -8.10
N THR A 56 -11.81 -1.06 -8.30
CA THR A 56 -12.33 -0.45 -9.55
C THR A 56 -13.63 0.30 -9.31
N SER A 57 -13.88 1.34 -10.13
CA SER A 57 -15.20 1.98 -10.20
C SER A 57 -16.23 1.20 -11.03
N ARG A 58 -15.78 0.23 -11.85
CA ARG A 58 -16.67 -0.47 -12.77
C ARG A 58 -17.64 -1.34 -11.99
N PHE A 59 -18.92 -1.05 -12.19
CA PHE A 59 -19.98 -1.87 -11.62
C PHE A 59 -20.16 -3.11 -12.48
N THR A 60 -19.93 -4.28 -11.90
CA THR A 60 -20.26 -5.54 -12.56
C THR A 60 -21.78 -5.67 -12.66
N VAL A 61 -22.29 -6.32 -13.71
CA VAL A 61 -23.74 -6.56 -13.89
C VAL A 61 -24.37 -7.27 -12.67
N VAL A 62 -23.61 -8.17 -12.03
CA VAL A 62 -24.00 -8.83 -10.77
C VAL A 62 -24.15 -7.83 -9.63
N GLU A 63 -23.31 -6.80 -9.56
CA GLU A 63 -23.38 -5.74 -8.56
C GLU A 63 -24.55 -4.77 -8.85
N ALA A 64 -24.82 -4.51 -10.14
CA ALA A 64 -25.99 -3.76 -10.63
C ALA A 64 -27.30 -4.37 -10.15
N LEU A 65 -27.42 -5.70 -10.26
CA LEU A 65 -28.58 -6.45 -9.79
C LEU A 65 -28.71 -6.43 -8.26
N LYS A 66 -27.59 -6.52 -7.52
CA LYS A 66 -27.60 -6.51 -6.05
C LYS A 66 -27.93 -5.13 -5.45
N HIS A 67 -27.61 -4.03 -6.15
CA HIS A 67 -27.77 -2.67 -5.61
C HIS A 67 -28.33 -1.65 -6.62
N PRO A 68 -29.62 -1.78 -7.04
CA PRO A 68 -30.24 -0.90 -8.04
C PRO A 68 -30.32 0.57 -7.59
N VAL A 69 -30.57 0.82 -6.30
CA VAL A 69 -30.70 2.18 -5.74
C VAL A 69 -29.36 2.94 -5.75
N LYS A 70 -28.24 2.25 -5.47
CA LYS A 70 -26.90 2.86 -5.50
C LYS A 70 -26.53 3.29 -6.92
N MET A 71 -26.89 2.50 -7.93
CA MET A 71 -26.68 2.83 -9.34
C MET A 71 -27.44 4.11 -9.73
N ALA A 72 -28.73 4.20 -9.40
CA ALA A 72 -29.56 5.36 -9.73
C ALA A 72 -29.04 6.66 -9.07
N LYS A 73 -28.60 6.59 -7.82
CA LYS A 73 -28.04 7.74 -7.09
C LYS A 73 -26.71 8.22 -7.71
N ARG A 74 -25.89 7.30 -8.21
CA ARG A 74 -24.58 7.60 -8.82
C ARG A 74 -24.69 8.12 -10.26
N LEU A 75 -25.70 7.68 -11.01
CA LEU A 75 -26.04 8.30 -12.30
C LEU A 75 -26.47 9.76 -12.15
N LYS A 76 -27.04 10.12 -11.00
CA LYS A 76 -27.42 11.50 -10.65
C LYS A 76 -26.34 12.32 -9.93
N SER A 77 -25.25 11.73 -9.45
CA SER A 77 -24.22 12.49 -8.73
C SER A 77 -23.44 13.39 -9.70
N LYS A 78 -23.41 14.69 -9.41
CA LYS A 78 -22.59 15.67 -10.14
C LYS A 78 -21.10 15.30 -10.03
N PRO A 79 -20.27 15.63 -11.05
CA PRO A 79 -18.82 15.52 -10.93
C PRO A 79 -18.38 16.39 -9.74
N GLN A 80 -17.85 15.75 -8.70
CA GLN A 80 -17.19 16.44 -7.58
C GLN A 80 -15.94 17.15 -8.10
N ASP A 81 -15.52 18.21 -7.41
CA ASP A 81 -14.39 19.02 -7.80
C ASP A 81 -13.10 18.18 -7.82
N ALA A 82 -12.26 18.38 -8.86
CA ALA A 82 -11.13 17.51 -9.20
C ALA A 82 -10.08 17.41 -8.08
N LEU A 83 -10.03 18.45 -7.26
CA LEU A 83 -8.99 18.69 -6.26
C LEU A 83 -9.55 18.81 -4.84
N GLU A 84 -10.86 18.61 -4.65
CA GLU A 84 -11.46 18.63 -3.32
C GLU A 84 -10.88 17.48 -2.49
N GLY A 85 -10.17 17.86 -1.42
CA GLY A 85 -9.48 16.96 -0.51
C GLY A 85 -8.09 16.48 -0.97
N VAL A 86 -7.54 17.02 -2.06
CA VAL A 86 -6.13 16.78 -2.46
C VAL A 86 -5.37 18.09 -2.36
N VAL A 87 -4.38 18.15 -1.47
CA VAL A 87 -3.51 19.32 -1.34
C VAL A 87 -2.24 19.05 -2.12
N LEU A 88 -1.97 19.87 -3.13
CA LEU A 88 -0.77 19.83 -3.97
C LEU A 88 -0.14 21.22 -4.01
N SER A 89 1.09 21.29 -4.52
CA SER A 89 1.73 22.58 -4.82
C SER A 89 0.97 23.31 -5.92
N PRO A 90 0.90 24.65 -5.91
CA PRO A 90 0.15 25.41 -6.91
C PRO A 90 0.54 25.06 -8.35
N LYS A 91 1.86 24.90 -8.60
CA LYS A 91 2.39 24.51 -9.91
C LYS A 91 1.97 23.11 -10.33
N LEU A 92 1.95 22.17 -9.38
CA LEU A 92 1.49 20.81 -9.66
C LEU A 92 -0.02 20.78 -9.88
N GLU A 93 -0.78 21.54 -9.09
CA GLU A 93 -2.24 21.68 -9.19
C GLU A 93 -2.67 22.20 -10.57
N GLU A 94 -1.98 23.21 -11.10
CA GLU A 94 -2.20 23.74 -12.45
C GLU A 94 -1.93 22.69 -13.52
N ARG A 95 -0.73 22.08 -13.52
CA ARG A 95 -0.36 21.05 -14.50
C ARG A 95 -1.33 19.87 -14.49
N VAL A 96 -1.79 19.48 -13.31
CA VAL A 96 -2.80 18.44 -13.12
C VAL A 96 -4.12 18.82 -13.73
N ARG A 97 -4.57 20.06 -13.51
CA ARG A 97 -5.84 20.57 -14.03
C ARG A 97 -5.83 20.50 -15.56
N ASP A 98 -4.71 20.87 -16.18
CA ASP A 98 -4.52 20.78 -17.63
C ASP A 98 -4.61 19.33 -18.12
N ILE A 99 -3.92 18.40 -17.45
CA ILE A 99 -4.00 16.97 -17.75
C ILE A 99 -5.45 16.48 -17.64
N ALA A 100 -6.17 16.88 -16.60
CA ALA A 100 -7.54 16.44 -16.36
C ALA A 100 -8.52 16.99 -17.42
N ILE A 101 -8.35 18.26 -17.82
CA ILE A 101 -9.12 18.88 -18.90
C ILE A 101 -8.81 18.20 -20.23
N ALA A 102 -7.53 18.01 -20.55
CA ALA A 102 -7.09 17.32 -21.76
C ALA A 102 -7.67 15.91 -21.83
N THR A 103 -7.60 15.15 -20.74
CA THR A 103 -8.14 13.77 -20.64
C THR A 103 -9.66 13.75 -20.87
N ARG A 104 -10.38 14.69 -20.26
CA ARG A 104 -11.83 14.84 -20.44
C ARG A 104 -12.20 15.15 -21.89
N ASN A 105 -11.45 16.05 -22.53
CA ASN A 105 -11.64 16.43 -23.93
C ASN A 105 -11.31 15.27 -24.87
N THR A 106 -10.20 14.56 -24.63
CA THR A 106 -9.83 13.34 -25.35
C THR A 106 -10.94 12.29 -25.29
N ARG A 107 -11.53 12.07 -24.11
CA ARG A 107 -12.66 11.16 -23.95
C ARG A 107 -13.87 11.59 -24.79
N GLN A 108 -14.22 12.87 -24.78
CA GLN A 108 -15.36 13.40 -25.54
C GLN A 108 -15.14 13.28 -27.05
N ASN A 109 -13.93 13.54 -27.52
CA ASN A 109 -13.54 13.50 -28.92
C ASN A 109 -13.10 12.10 -29.39
N ARG A 110 -13.13 11.09 -28.52
CA ARG A 110 -12.64 9.71 -28.77
C ARG A 110 -11.19 9.67 -29.28
N GLY A 111 -10.36 10.59 -28.79
CA GLY A 111 -8.94 10.66 -29.11
C GLY A 111 -8.12 9.58 -28.38
N LEU A 112 -6.81 9.59 -28.62
CA LEU A 112 -5.86 8.70 -27.96
C LEU A 112 -5.48 9.27 -26.60
N TYR A 113 -5.49 8.44 -25.56
CA TYR A 113 -5.05 8.84 -24.23
C TYR A 113 -3.53 8.92 -24.16
N ARG A 114 -3.04 9.78 -23.27
CA ARG A 114 -1.62 9.93 -22.94
C ARG A 114 -1.32 9.16 -21.66
N ASN A 115 -0.22 8.43 -21.64
CA ASN A 115 0.24 7.67 -20.49
C ASN A 115 1.04 8.58 -19.53
N ILE A 116 0.80 8.42 -18.24
CA ILE A 116 1.37 9.28 -17.21
C ILE A 116 2.24 8.45 -16.26
N LEU A 117 3.45 8.92 -15.98
CA LEU A 117 4.27 8.45 -14.87
C LEU A 117 4.20 9.43 -13.71
N MET A 118 3.80 8.92 -12.55
CA MET A 118 3.83 9.62 -11.26
C MET A 118 4.99 9.08 -10.43
N TYR A 119 5.91 9.94 -10.01
CA TYR A 119 7.02 9.52 -9.16
C TYR A 119 7.21 10.44 -7.97
N GLY A 120 7.90 9.93 -6.94
CA GLY A 120 8.22 10.69 -5.74
C GLY A 120 8.12 9.83 -4.48
N PRO A 121 8.35 10.40 -3.28
CA PRO A 121 8.33 9.65 -2.03
C PRO A 121 7.00 8.94 -1.75
N PRO A 122 6.99 7.87 -0.93
CA PRO A 122 5.76 7.23 -0.52
C PRO A 122 4.92 8.17 0.36
N GLY A 123 3.59 8.06 0.24
CA GLY A 123 2.67 8.83 1.09
C GLY A 123 2.40 10.27 0.64
N THR A 124 2.82 10.67 -0.56
CA THR A 124 2.51 11.98 -1.17
C THR A 124 1.17 12.02 -1.93
N GLY A 125 0.40 10.93 -1.92
CA GLY A 125 -0.97 10.91 -2.46
C GLY A 125 -1.12 10.49 -3.93
N LYS A 126 -0.09 9.92 -4.57
CA LYS A 126 -0.12 9.42 -5.96
C LYS A 126 -1.36 8.57 -6.29
N THR A 127 -1.71 7.61 -5.44
CA THR A 127 -2.89 6.74 -5.62
C THR A 127 -4.21 7.50 -5.48
N LEU A 128 -4.32 8.41 -4.50
CA LEU A 128 -5.52 9.23 -4.30
C LEU A 128 -5.74 10.17 -5.49
N PHE A 129 -4.65 10.72 -5.99
CA PHE A 129 -4.62 11.58 -7.15
C PHE A 129 -5.17 10.88 -8.41
N ALA A 130 -4.68 9.68 -8.73
CA ALA A 130 -5.12 8.95 -9.91
C ALA A 130 -6.64 8.64 -9.87
N LYS A 131 -7.17 8.30 -8.68
CA LYS A 131 -8.62 8.13 -8.48
C LYS A 131 -9.40 9.40 -8.81
N LYS A 132 -8.94 10.55 -8.32
CA LYS A 132 -9.57 11.85 -8.53
C LYS A 132 -9.51 12.27 -10.00
N LEU A 133 -8.37 12.06 -10.66
CA LEU A 133 -8.20 12.29 -12.10
C LEU A 133 -9.21 11.49 -12.93
N ALA A 134 -9.40 10.20 -12.62
CA ALA A 134 -10.38 9.36 -13.31
C ALA A 134 -11.82 9.86 -13.10
N MET A 135 -12.18 10.16 -11.84
CA MET A 135 -13.52 10.66 -11.49
C MET A 135 -13.84 11.98 -12.19
N HIS A 136 -12.90 12.93 -12.22
CA HIS A 136 -13.08 14.23 -12.87
C HIS A 136 -13.15 14.10 -14.40
N SER A 137 -12.30 13.25 -14.99
CA SER A 137 -12.32 12.96 -16.43
C SER A 137 -13.58 12.18 -16.85
N GLY A 138 -14.35 11.67 -15.87
CA GLY A 138 -15.54 10.86 -16.08
C GLY A 138 -15.25 9.47 -16.63
N MET A 139 -14.00 9.03 -16.50
CA MET A 139 -13.53 7.69 -16.85
C MET A 139 -13.77 6.73 -15.69
N ASP A 140 -13.80 5.44 -15.98
CA ASP A 140 -13.69 4.43 -14.93
C ASP A 140 -12.25 4.38 -14.41
N TYR A 141 -12.02 3.86 -13.21
CA TYR A 141 -10.68 3.57 -12.69
C TYR A 141 -10.52 2.09 -12.34
N ALA A 142 -9.30 1.60 -12.47
CA ALA A 142 -8.87 0.31 -11.95
C ALA A 142 -7.47 0.46 -11.35
N ILE A 143 -7.26 -0.13 -10.18
CA ILE A 143 -5.99 -0.08 -9.46
C ILE A 143 -5.40 -1.48 -9.41
N MET A 144 -4.17 -1.61 -9.90
CA MET A 144 -3.31 -2.78 -9.80
C MET A 144 -2.08 -2.40 -8.97
N THR A 145 -1.50 -3.36 -8.24
CA THR A 145 -0.22 -3.17 -7.55
C THR A 145 0.83 -4.04 -8.22
N GLY A 146 1.98 -3.48 -8.57
CA GLY A 146 3.07 -4.18 -9.23
C GLY A 146 3.62 -5.35 -8.41
N GLY A 147 3.60 -5.24 -7.09
CA GLY A 147 3.96 -6.33 -6.17
C GLY A 147 3.07 -7.57 -6.29
N ASP A 148 1.85 -7.46 -6.81
CA ASP A 148 0.96 -8.62 -7.01
C ASP A 148 1.32 -9.43 -8.25
N VAL A 149 2.14 -8.89 -9.14
CA VAL A 149 2.50 -9.54 -10.41
C VAL A 149 3.48 -10.68 -10.20
N ALA A 150 4.50 -10.47 -9.36
CA ALA A 150 5.56 -11.46 -9.15
C ALA A 150 5.05 -12.79 -8.53
N PRO A 151 4.15 -12.80 -7.53
CA PRO A 151 3.58 -14.04 -6.99
C PRO A 151 2.77 -14.89 -7.98
N MET A 152 2.33 -14.32 -9.11
CA MET A 152 1.53 -15.08 -10.09
C MET A 152 2.35 -16.08 -10.92
N GLY A 153 3.68 -15.93 -10.97
CA GLY A 153 4.54 -16.78 -11.80
C GLY A 153 4.05 -16.84 -13.25
N ARG A 154 3.88 -18.06 -13.78
CA ARG A 154 3.41 -18.32 -15.16
C ARG A 154 2.02 -17.75 -15.47
N ASP A 155 1.14 -17.65 -14.47
CA ASP A 155 -0.21 -17.11 -14.66
C ASP A 155 -0.22 -15.58 -14.83
N GLY A 156 0.88 -14.91 -14.49
CA GLY A 156 1.02 -13.46 -14.59
C GLY A 156 0.79 -12.91 -16.00
N VAL A 157 1.29 -13.62 -17.02
CA VAL A 157 1.08 -13.27 -18.44
C VAL A 157 -0.41 -13.27 -18.78
N THR A 158 -1.10 -14.37 -18.48
CA THR A 158 -2.53 -14.52 -18.76
C THR A 158 -3.35 -13.49 -18.00
N ALA A 159 -3.01 -13.24 -16.73
CA ALA A 159 -3.68 -12.23 -15.92
C ALA A 159 -3.48 -10.82 -16.49
N MET A 160 -2.29 -10.49 -16.98
CA MET A 160 -1.99 -9.20 -17.61
C MET A 160 -2.84 -9.00 -18.87
N HIS A 161 -2.90 -10.00 -19.77
CA HIS A 161 -3.76 -9.93 -20.96
C HIS A 161 -5.23 -9.72 -20.58
N LYS A 162 -5.74 -10.45 -19.58
CA LYS A 162 -7.12 -10.30 -19.08
C LYS A 162 -7.41 -8.88 -18.57
N VAL A 163 -6.47 -8.23 -17.86
CA VAL A 163 -6.65 -6.86 -17.37
C VAL A 163 -6.80 -5.88 -18.54
N PHE A 164 -5.96 -5.97 -19.56
CA PHE A 164 -6.03 -5.08 -20.72
C PHE A 164 -7.27 -5.35 -21.59
N ASP A 165 -7.64 -6.61 -21.80
CA ASP A 165 -8.86 -6.95 -22.54
C ASP A 165 -10.09 -6.42 -21.79
N TRP A 166 -10.14 -6.64 -20.47
CA TRP A 166 -11.19 -6.09 -19.61
C TRP A 166 -11.19 -4.55 -19.66
N ALA A 167 -10.03 -3.90 -19.63
CA ALA A 167 -9.90 -2.45 -19.77
C ALA A 167 -10.51 -1.93 -21.08
N GLY A 168 -10.22 -2.62 -22.19
CA GLY A 168 -10.74 -2.31 -23.52
C GLY A 168 -12.27 -2.36 -23.63
N THR A 169 -12.94 -3.13 -22.77
CA THR A 169 -14.41 -3.22 -22.76
C THR A 169 -15.11 -2.02 -22.12
N SER A 170 -14.38 -1.07 -21.52
CA SER A 170 -15.00 0.08 -20.85
C SER A 170 -15.66 1.02 -21.86
N GLY A 171 -16.95 1.30 -21.66
CA GLY A 171 -17.68 2.27 -22.48
C GLY A 171 -17.34 3.74 -22.18
N ARG A 172 -16.82 4.03 -20.98
CA ARG A 172 -16.50 5.41 -20.54
C ARG A 172 -15.01 5.76 -20.67
N GLY A 173 -14.20 4.80 -21.16
CA GLY A 173 -12.75 4.81 -21.00
C GLY A 173 -12.33 4.37 -19.60
N LEU A 174 -11.18 3.71 -19.47
CA LEU A 174 -10.64 3.24 -18.18
C LEU A 174 -9.27 3.86 -17.88
N LEU A 175 -9.10 4.46 -16.72
CA LEU A 175 -7.79 4.79 -16.16
C LEU A 175 -7.25 3.57 -15.40
N LEU A 176 -6.23 2.93 -15.96
CA LEU A 176 -5.51 1.81 -15.33
C LEU A 176 -4.33 2.37 -14.53
N PHE A 177 -4.49 2.41 -13.21
CA PHE A 177 -3.45 2.84 -12.29
C PHE A 177 -2.64 1.64 -11.80
N VAL A 178 -1.32 1.71 -11.95
CA VAL A 178 -0.38 0.68 -11.51
C VAL A 178 0.50 1.26 -10.41
N ASP A 179 0.19 0.90 -9.16
CA ASP A 179 0.99 1.29 -7.99
C ASP A 179 2.24 0.41 -7.88
N GLU A 180 3.33 0.94 -7.33
CA GLU A 180 4.61 0.21 -7.19
C GLU A 180 5.04 -0.48 -8.49
N ALA A 181 4.93 0.24 -9.62
CA ALA A 181 5.22 -0.31 -10.93
C ALA A 181 6.69 -0.75 -11.06
N ASP A 182 7.58 -0.19 -10.25
CA ASP A 182 8.97 -0.57 -10.10
C ASP A 182 9.18 -1.97 -9.52
N ALA A 183 8.13 -2.66 -9.04
CA ALA A 183 8.23 -4.06 -8.63
C ALA A 183 8.39 -5.01 -9.82
N PHE A 184 7.79 -4.72 -10.98
CA PHE A 184 7.84 -5.59 -12.17
C PHE A 184 8.40 -4.92 -13.43
N LEU A 185 8.50 -3.58 -13.47
CA LEU A 185 9.03 -2.82 -14.61
C LEU A 185 10.55 -2.54 -14.53
N ARG A 186 11.30 -3.30 -13.71
CA ARG A 186 12.75 -3.12 -13.55
C ARG A 186 13.51 -3.53 -14.82
N LYS A 187 14.67 -2.90 -15.06
CA LYS A 187 15.60 -3.24 -16.15
C LYS A 187 15.84 -4.75 -16.26
N ARG A 188 15.63 -5.29 -17.46
CA ARG A 188 15.78 -6.73 -17.80
C ARG A 188 17.16 -7.31 -17.48
N SER A 189 18.20 -6.47 -17.54
CA SER A 189 19.60 -6.83 -17.30
C SER A 189 19.95 -7.05 -15.83
N SER A 190 19.04 -6.75 -14.89
CA SER A 190 19.27 -7.12 -13.49
C SER A 190 19.20 -8.64 -13.34
N GLU A 191 20.28 -9.25 -12.84
CA GLU A 191 20.48 -10.71 -12.73
C GLU A 191 19.47 -11.43 -11.83
N ARG A 192 18.57 -10.70 -11.14
CA ARG A 192 17.63 -11.24 -10.15
C ARG A 192 16.17 -11.35 -10.61
N ILE A 193 15.86 -11.07 -11.88
CA ILE A 193 14.47 -11.15 -12.38
C ILE A 193 14.15 -12.57 -12.85
N SER A 194 13.12 -13.18 -12.26
CA SER A 194 12.55 -14.47 -12.72
C SER A 194 12.10 -14.41 -14.19
N GLU A 195 12.25 -15.51 -14.92
CA GLU A 195 11.79 -15.64 -16.31
C GLU A 195 10.29 -15.34 -16.44
N ASP A 196 9.48 -15.78 -15.49
CA ASP A 196 8.03 -15.52 -15.44
C ASP A 196 7.70 -14.02 -15.35
N LEU A 197 8.50 -13.28 -14.59
CA LEU A 197 8.35 -11.83 -14.43
C LEU A 197 8.77 -11.10 -15.72
N ARG A 198 9.83 -11.57 -16.39
CA ARG A 198 10.23 -11.07 -17.72
C ARG A 198 9.16 -11.33 -18.77
N ALA A 199 8.54 -12.52 -18.77
CA ALA A 199 7.44 -12.85 -19.66
C ALA A 199 6.23 -11.93 -19.43
N THR A 200 5.90 -11.66 -18.16
CA THR A 200 4.80 -10.76 -17.81
C THR A 200 5.10 -9.30 -18.17
N LEU A 201 6.34 -8.85 -17.99
CA LEU A 201 6.81 -7.54 -18.47
C LEU A 201 6.68 -7.41 -19.99
N ASN A 202 7.09 -8.44 -20.73
CA ASN A 202 6.93 -8.47 -22.19
C ASN A 202 5.46 -8.43 -22.60
N ALA A 203 4.57 -9.12 -21.89
CA ALA A 203 3.13 -9.05 -22.14
C ALA A 203 2.56 -7.64 -21.88
N PHE A 204 3.02 -6.97 -20.82
CA PHE A 204 2.69 -5.58 -20.55
C PHE A 204 3.18 -4.64 -21.66
N LEU A 205 4.42 -4.81 -22.12
CA LEU A 205 5.00 -4.06 -23.23
C LEU A 205 4.36 -4.42 -24.57
N TYR A 206 3.77 -5.59 -24.74
CA TYR A 206 3.01 -5.86 -25.94
C TYR A 206 1.71 -5.02 -25.97
N ARG A 207 1.02 -4.93 -24.83
CA ARG A 207 -0.26 -4.22 -24.72
C ARG A 207 -0.17 -2.69 -24.67
N THR A 208 0.99 -2.16 -24.28
CA THR A 208 1.22 -0.71 -24.16
C THR A 208 2.04 -0.15 -25.32
N GLY A 209 2.22 -0.92 -26.41
CA GLY A 209 3.04 -0.51 -27.55
C GLY A 209 2.43 0.62 -28.37
N GLU A 210 1.10 0.76 -28.34
CA GLU A 210 0.36 1.81 -29.03
C GLU A 210 -0.54 2.55 -28.03
N GLN A 211 -0.78 3.83 -28.30
CA GLN A 211 -1.73 4.61 -27.52
C GLN A 211 -3.15 4.10 -27.75
N SER A 212 -3.91 3.97 -26.67
CA SER A 212 -5.29 3.47 -26.73
C SER A 212 -6.30 4.61 -26.63
N ASN A 213 -7.41 4.49 -27.37
CA ASN A 213 -8.61 5.31 -27.13
C ASN A 213 -9.56 4.70 -26.09
N LYS A 214 -9.23 3.52 -25.53
CA LYS A 214 -10.07 2.81 -24.55
C LYS A 214 -9.56 2.93 -23.13
N PHE A 215 -8.25 2.98 -22.95
CA PHE A 215 -7.68 3.10 -21.61
C PHE A 215 -6.53 4.10 -21.59
N MET A 216 -6.35 4.71 -20.41
CA MET A 216 -5.22 5.55 -20.06
C MET A 216 -4.38 4.78 -19.04
N LEU A 217 -3.07 4.68 -19.27
CA LEU A 217 -2.15 4.09 -18.30
C LEU A 217 -1.59 5.17 -17.37
N VAL A 218 -1.66 4.91 -16.06
CA VAL A 218 -1.00 5.73 -15.05
C VAL A 218 -0.10 4.85 -14.20
N LEU A 219 1.21 5.07 -14.26
CA LEU A 219 2.20 4.33 -13.50
C LEU A 219 2.63 5.14 -12.27
N ALA A 220 2.73 4.51 -11.11
CA ALA A 220 3.34 5.11 -9.94
C ALA A 220 4.61 4.35 -9.52
N SER A 221 5.68 5.08 -9.26
CA SER A 221 6.96 4.51 -8.80
C SER A 221 7.62 5.41 -7.77
N ASN A 222 8.40 4.80 -6.88
CA ASN A 222 9.27 5.55 -5.97
C ASN A 222 10.69 5.70 -6.53
N GLN A 223 11.08 4.87 -7.51
CA GLN A 223 12.43 4.78 -8.08
C GLN A 223 12.34 4.76 -9.62
N PRO A 224 12.03 5.90 -10.27
CA PRO A 224 11.84 5.95 -11.72
C PRO A 224 13.11 5.58 -12.52
N GLU A 225 14.30 5.75 -11.93
CA GLU A 225 15.60 5.43 -12.54
C GLU A 225 15.79 3.94 -12.84
N GLN A 226 15.04 3.07 -12.15
CA GLN A 226 15.13 1.61 -12.32
C GLN A 226 14.29 1.07 -13.47
N PHE A 227 13.49 1.93 -14.11
CA PHE A 227 12.65 1.50 -15.22
C PHE A 227 13.42 1.05 -16.44
N ASP A 228 12.85 0.07 -17.12
CA ASP A 228 13.28 -0.35 -18.45
C ASP A 228 13.10 0.80 -19.46
N TRP A 229 14.08 0.96 -20.35
CA TRP A 229 14.08 2.04 -21.34
C TRP A 229 12.85 1.98 -22.27
N ALA A 230 12.33 0.77 -22.55
CA ALA A 230 11.17 0.59 -23.41
C ALA A 230 9.88 1.14 -22.78
N ILE A 231 9.82 1.28 -21.46
CA ILE A 231 8.70 1.92 -20.75
C ILE A 231 8.78 3.43 -20.87
N ASN A 232 9.99 4.01 -20.78
CA ASN A 232 10.18 5.46 -20.87
C ASN A 232 9.73 6.02 -22.23
N ASP A 233 9.95 5.28 -23.32
CA ASP A 233 9.49 5.65 -24.67
C ASP A 233 7.95 5.74 -24.79
N ARG A 234 7.21 5.11 -23.87
CA ARG A 234 5.74 4.98 -23.92
C ARG A 234 5.03 5.88 -22.91
N ILE A 235 5.79 6.63 -22.13
CA ILE A 235 5.29 7.59 -21.16
C ILE A 235 5.30 8.96 -21.84
N ASP A 236 4.13 9.55 -21.99
CA ASP A 236 3.99 10.87 -22.61
C ASP A 236 4.20 12.01 -21.59
N GLU A 237 3.81 11.79 -20.33
CA GLU A 237 3.83 12.82 -19.29
C GLU A 237 4.46 12.29 -17.99
N ILE A 238 5.32 13.10 -17.39
CA ILE A 238 6.01 12.78 -16.14
C ILE A 238 5.64 13.81 -15.07
N VAL A 239 5.07 13.33 -13.97
CA VAL A 239 4.56 14.13 -12.85
C VAL A 239 5.33 13.79 -11.57
N ASN A 240 6.01 14.79 -11.01
CA ASN A 240 6.77 14.65 -9.77
C ASN A 240 5.93 15.06 -8.55
N PHE A 241 5.84 14.18 -7.56
CA PHE A 241 5.20 14.41 -6.27
C PHE A 241 6.26 14.56 -5.18
N MET A 242 6.52 15.80 -4.78
CA MET A 242 7.46 16.10 -3.71
C MET A 242 6.79 16.04 -2.33
N LEU A 243 7.61 16.09 -1.27
CA LEU A 243 7.11 16.30 0.09
C LEU A 243 6.47 17.69 0.20
N PRO A 244 5.43 17.85 1.04
CA PRO A 244 4.68 19.09 1.11
C PRO A 244 5.50 20.24 1.71
N GLY A 245 5.42 21.41 1.07
CA GLY A 245 5.95 22.67 1.58
C GLY A 245 5.16 23.21 2.78
N LEU A 246 5.59 24.32 3.38
CA LEU A 246 4.95 24.87 4.59
C LEU A 246 3.46 25.18 4.39
N GLU A 247 3.11 25.88 3.30
CA GLU A 247 1.73 26.26 2.97
C GLU A 247 0.85 25.01 2.72
N GLU A 248 1.40 24.00 2.05
CA GLU A 248 0.72 22.73 1.80
C GLU A 248 0.52 21.93 3.08
N ARG A 249 1.52 21.91 3.99
CA ARG A 249 1.40 21.27 5.30
C ARG A 249 0.32 21.93 6.14
N GLU A 250 0.23 23.25 6.13
CA GLU A 250 -0.85 23.98 6.82
C GLU A 250 -2.23 23.60 6.27
N ARG A 251 -2.38 23.58 4.94
CA ARG A 251 -3.62 23.12 4.28
C ARG A 251 -3.94 21.66 4.61
N LEU A 252 -2.95 20.77 4.64
CA LEU A 252 -3.12 19.35 4.98
C LEU A 252 -3.53 19.16 6.45
N VAL A 253 -2.87 19.85 7.37
CA VAL A 253 -3.17 19.80 8.81
C VAL A 253 -4.60 20.27 9.04
N ARG A 254 -5.01 21.40 8.47
CA ARG A 254 -6.40 21.89 8.55
C ARG A 254 -7.39 20.88 7.99
N LEU A 255 -7.15 20.39 6.77
CA LEU A 255 -8.01 19.39 6.12
C LEU A 255 -8.24 18.15 7.00
N TYR A 256 -7.17 17.61 7.60
CA TYR A 256 -7.30 16.42 8.45
C TYR A 256 -7.84 16.74 9.84
N PHE A 257 -7.55 17.92 10.39
CA PHE A 257 -8.14 18.37 11.64
C PHE A 257 -9.66 18.50 11.50
N ASP A 258 -10.13 19.11 10.42
CA ASP A 258 -11.56 19.25 10.13
C ASP A 258 -12.23 17.87 10.04
N ARG A 259 -11.64 16.95 9.28
CA ARG A 259 -12.20 15.62 9.04
C ARG A 259 -12.19 14.69 10.26
N TYR A 260 -11.11 14.70 11.04
CA TYR A 260 -10.94 13.73 12.14
C TYR A 260 -11.32 14.30 13.51
N VAL A 261 -11.40 15.63 13.65
CA VAL A 261 -11.64 16.30 14.93
C VAL A 261 -12.92 17.14 14.89
N LEU A 262 -13.05 18.09 13.96
CA LEU A 262 -14.22 18.99 13.92
C LEU A 262 -15.51 18.29 13.48
N GLU A 263 -15.47 17.47 12.43
CA GLU A 263 -16.64 16.70 11.95
C GLU A 263 -17.21 15.78 13.05
N PRO A 264 -16.39 14.98 13.78
CA PRO A 264 -16.88 14.21 14.92
C PRO A 264 -17.36 15.03 16.11
N ALA A 265 -16.83 16.24 16.29
CA ALA A 265 -17.25 17.15 17.36
C ALA A 265 -18.56 17.88 17.07
N THR A 266 -18.84 18.17 15.80
CA THR A 266 -20.06 18.87 15.35
C THR A 266 -21.18 17.92 14.92
N GLY A 267 -20.84 16.67 14.55
CA GLY A 267 -21.80 15.67 14.11
C GLY A 267 -22.82 15.23 15.17
N GLY A 268 -23.95 14.69 14.72
CA GLY A 268 -25.16 14.49 15.53
C GLY A 268 -25.07 13.53 16.74
N ARG A 269 -23.94 12.86 16.98
CA ARG A 269 -23.68 12.08 18.20
C ARG A 269 -22.47 12.57 19.00
N GLN A 270 -22.03 13.81 18.78
CA GLN A 270 -20.93 14.54 19.47
C GLN A 270 -20.04 13.64 20.32
N ARG A 271 -19.27 12.78 19.65
CA ARG A 271 -18.46 11.74 20.31
C ARG A 271 -17.14 12.30 20.84
N LEU A 272 -16.84 13.53 20.45
CA LEU A 272 -15.61 14.24 20.71
C LEU A 272 -15.97 15.67 21.10
N LYS A 273 -15.31 16.20 22.13
CA LYS A 273 -15.40 17.59 22.54
C LYS A 273 -14.03 18.23 22.33
N LEU A 274 -14.01 19.50 21.95
CA LEU A 274 -12.78 20.28 21.83
C LEU A 274 -12.66 21.23 23.01
N ALA A 275 -11.46 21.32 23.57
CA ALA A 275 -11.12 22.41 24.46
C ALA A 275 -11.16 23.75 23.70
N GLN A 276 -11.36 24.84 24.42
CA GLN A 276 -11.39 26.18 23.82
C GLN A 276 -9.96 26.65 23.54
N PHE A 277 -9.54 26.62 22.28
CA PHE A 277 -8.28 27.20 21.81
C PHE A 277 -8.42 27.62 20.33
N ASP A 278 -7.50 28.46 19.85
CA ASP A 278 -7.44 28.87 18.45
C ASP A 278 -6.83 27.75 17.59
N TYR A 279 -7.69 26.95 16.98
CA TYR A 279 -7.29 25.86 16.09
C TYR A 279 -6.60 26.38 14.82
N GLY A 280 -6.91 27.58 14.36
CA GLY A 280 -6.32 28.18 13.16
C GLY A 280 -4.83 28.44 13.35
N LEU A 281 -4.49 29.09 14.47
CA LEU A 281 -3.11 29.29 14.91
C LEU A 281 -2.41 27.97 15.22
N LYS A 282 -3.11 27.03 15.88
CA LYS A 282 -2.52 25.73 16.23
C LYS A 282 -2.13 24.91 15.00
N CYS A 283 -2.96 24.92 13.95
CA CYS A 283 -2.64 24.25 12.69
C CYS A 283 -1.38 24.83 12.04
N SER A 284 -1.21 26.16 12.06
CA SER A 284 -0.02 26.83 11.52
C SER A 284 1.24 26.53 12.35
N GLU A 285 1.12 26.39 13.67
CA GLU A 285 2.21 25.95 14.55
C GLU A 285 2.64 24.51 14.23
N ILE A 286 1.68 23.60 14.15
CA ILE A 286 1.92 22.18 13.83
C ILE A 286 2.58 22.04 12.45
N ALA A 287 2.13 22.82 11.45
CA ALA A 287 2.69 22.80 10.10
C ALA A 287 4.19 23.14 10.05
N LYS A 288 4.68 23.97 10.99
CA LYS A 288 6.11 24.26 11.15
C LYS A 288 6.86 23.09 11.78
N ARG A 289 6.25 22.40 12.75
CA ARG A 289 6.87 21.27 13.49
C ARG A 289 6.96 19.99 12.67
N VAL A 290 6.01 19.75 11.75
CA VAL A 290 5.94 18.53 10.93
C VAL A 290 6.70 18.66 9.59
N GLU A 291 7.80 19.41 9.58
CA GLU A 291 8.65 19.54 8.39
C GLU A 291 9.21 18.19 7.94
N GLY A 292 9.29 17.97 6.62
CA GLY A 292 9.76 16.70 6.03
C GLY A 292 8.75 15.55 6.07
N MET A 293 7.64 15.67 6.81
CA MET A 293 6.62 14.63 6.86
C MET A 293 5.81 14.53 5.56
N SER A 294 5.51 13.31 5.14
CA SER A 294 4.61 13.02 4.03
C SER A 294 3.14 13.28 4.40
N GLY A 295 2.27 13.48 3.40
CA GLY A 295 0.84 13.64 3.62
C GLY A 295 0.19 12.46 4.36
N ARG A 296 0.71 11.23 4.17
CA ARG A 296 0.28 10.04 4.93
C ARG A 296 0.66 10.13 6.41
N GLU A 297 1.84 10.63 6.74
CA GLU A 297 2.28 10.83 8.13
C GLU A 297 1.42 11.89 8.83
N ILE A 298 1.16 13.02 8.15
CA ILE A 298 0.26 14.07 8.67
C ILE A 298 -1.16 13.53 8.87
N SER A 299 -1.67 12.69 7.95
CA SER A 299 -2.97 12.03 8.15
C SER A 299 -2.99 11.11 9.37
N LYS A 300 -1.90 10.37 9.64
CA LYS A 300 -1.80 9.48 10.81
C LYS A 300 -1.78 10.28 12.11
N LEU A 301 -1.13 11.44 12.10
CA LEU A 301 -1.14 12.36 13.25
C LEU A 301 -2.56 12.81 13.61
N ALA A 302 -3.40 13.13 12.62
CA ALA A 302 -4.80 13.47 12.87
C ALA A 302 -5.63 12.31 13.44
N VAL A 303 -5.36 11.08 12.98
CA VAL A 303 -5.96 9.86 13.57
C VAL A 303 -5.50 9.70 15.03
N ALA A 304 -4.24 10.01 15.34
CA ALA A 304 -3.71 9.95 16.69
C ALA A 304 -4.38 10.99 17.63
N TRP A 305 -4.70 12.18 17.13
CA TRP A 305 -5.47 13.17 17.90
C TRP A 305 -6.88 12.66 18.23
N GLN A 306 -7.57 12.09 17.24
CA GLN A 306 -8.88 11.51 17.44
C GLN A 306 -8.84 10.34 18.45
N ALA A 307 -7.85 9.45 18.35
CA ALA A 307 -7.67 8.36 19.29
C ALA A 307 -7.36 8.86 20.72
N ALA A 308 -6.55 9.91 20.85
CA ALA A 308 -6.28 10.55 22.13
C ALA A 308 -7.56 11.11 22.74
N ALA A 309 -8.39 11.78 21.94
CA ALA A 309 -9.68 12.32 22.40
C ALA A 309 -10.62 11.22 22.90
N TYR A 310 -10.76 10.10 22.17
CA TYR A 310 -11.60 8.98 22.61
C TYR A 310 -11.07 8.25 23.84
N SER A 311 -9.78 8.39 24.14
CA SER A 311 -9.14 7.75 25.30
C SER A 311 -9.15 8.65 26.53
N SER A 312 -9.62 9.90 26.45
CA SER A 312 -9.68 10.80 27.60
C SER A 312 -10.95 10.60 28.41
N GLU A 313 -10.88 10.81 29.73
CA GLU A 313 -11.98 10.55 30.68
C GLU A 313 -13.25 11.39 30.42
N GLY A 314 -13.20 12.37 29.51
CA GLY A 314 -14.35 13.18 29.11
C GLY A 314 -14.61 13.24 27.59
N GLY A 315 -13.88 12.48 26.78
CA GLY A 315 -13.93 12.61 25.32
C GLY A 315 -13.45 13.97 24.80
N VAL A 316 -12.73 14.73 25.64
CA VAL A 316 -12.25 16.08 25.34
C VAL A 316 -10.84 16.00 24.78
N LEU A 317 -10.60 16.67 23.64
CA LEU A 317 -9.28 16.89 23.08
C LEU A 317 -8.74 18.25 23.55
N THR A 318 -7.64 18.23 24.31
CA THR A 318 -6.95 19.43 24.78
C THR A 318 -5.75 19.77 23.90
N GLU A 319 -5.29 21.01 23.99
CA GLU A 319 -4.09 21.46 23.27
C GLU A 319 -2.85 20.64 23.67
N ALA A 320 -2.66 20.39 24.97
CA ALA A 320 -1.55 19.57 25.47
C ALA A 320 -1.55 18.14 24.90
N MET A 321 -2.74 17.55 24.69
CA MET A 321 -2.85 16.24 24.05
C MET A 321 -2.45 16.28 22.58
N ILE A 322 -2.79 17.34 21.86
CA ILE A 322 -2.38 17.55 20.47
C ILE A 322 -0.86 17.66 20.40
N ASP A 323 -0.27 18.51 21.23
CA ASP A 323 1.18 18.75 21.28
C ASP A 323 1.97 17.49 21.58
N ALA A 324 1.54 16.71 22.58
CA ALA A 324 2.18 15.44 22.92
C ALA A 324 2.22 14.49 21.71
N ARG A 325 1.12 14.41 20.94
CA ARG A 325 1.06 13.55 19.75
C ARG A 325 1.88 14.08 18.59
N VAL A 326 2.00 15.41 18.46
CA VAL A 326 2.88 16.04 17.47
C VAL A 326 4.33 15.71 17.81
N ASP A 327 4.74 15.85 19.08
CA ASP A 327 6.10 15.51 19.52
C ASP A 327 6.43 14.03 19.31
N ASP A 328 5.49 13.14 19.63
CA ASP A 328 5.64 11.71 19.35
C ASP A 328 5.86 11.45 17.85
N ALA A 329 5.05 12.07 16.99
CA ALA A 329 5.15 11.90 15.54
C ALA A 329 6.47 12.46 14.98
N VAL A 330 6.94 13.61 15.48
CA VAL A 330 8.24 14.19 15.09
C VAL A 330 9.38 13.27 15.50
N ARG A 331 9.37 12.74 16.73
CA ARG A 331 10.40 11.78 17.18
C ARG A 331 10.40 10.50 16.34
N GLN A 332 9.22 9.94 16.05
CA GLN A 332 9.10 8.75 15.20
C GLN A 332 9.57 9.00 13.77
N HIS A 333 9.27 10.17 13.21
CA HIS A 333 9.75 10.55 11.88
C HIS A 333 11.27 10.65 11.84
N GLN A 334 11.89 11.29 12.83
CA GLN A 334 13.34 11.39 12.92
C GLN A 334 13.99 10.01 13.01
N GLN A 335 13.50 9.13 13.90
CA GLN A 335 14.00 7.76 14.03
C GLN A 335 13.93 6.98 12.72
N LYS A 336 12.83 7.14 11.99
CA LYS A 336 12.64 6.50 10.68
C LYS A 336 13.64 7.03 9.63
N MET A 337 13.92 8.33 9.65
CA MET A 337 14.94 8.92 8.77
C MET A 337 16.34 8.41 9.15
N ASP A 338 16.64 8.29 10.43
CA ASP A 338 17.91 7.74 10.90
C ASP A 338 18.10 6.28 10.44
N TRP A 339 17.05 5.45 10.44
CA TRP A 339 17.10 4.09 9.89
C TRP A 339 17.33 4.08 8.38
N LEU A 340 16.64 4.94 7.62
CA LEU A 340 16.83 5.07 6.17
C LEU A 340 18.25 5.50 5.80
N HIS A 341 18.85 6.39 6.59
CA HIS A 341 20.24 6.80 6.40
C HIS A 341 21.25 5.75 6.92
N GLY A 342 20.87 4.98 7.96
CA GLY A 342 21.69 3.93 8.55
C GLY A 342 21.79 2.65 7.70
N GLU A 343 20.74 2.28 6.95
CA GLU A 343 20.79 1.18 5.98
C GLU A 343 21.76 1.43 4.81
N GLY A 344 22.25 2.67 4.64
CA GLY A 344 23.21 3.04 3.61
C GLY A 344 24.69 2.90 3.98
N VAL A 345 25.02 2.55 5.24
CA VAL A 345 26.42 2.46 5.71
C VAL A 345 26.72 1.06 6.21
N LEU A 346 27.09 0.17 5.30
CA LEU A 346 27.78 -1.06 5.63
C LEU A 346 29.25 -0.72 5.91
N ASP A 347 29.82 -1.30 6.96
CA ASP A 347 31.28 -1.28 7.15
C ASP A 347 31.98 -2.06 6.00
N ASN A 348 33.32 -1.96 5.91
CA ASN A 348 34.11 -2.71 4.91
C ASN A 348 33.93 -4.25 5.01
N GLU A 349 33.23 -4.75 6.03
CA GLU A 349 32.92 -6.16 6.28
C GLU A 349 31.43 -6.49 6.05
N GLY A 350 30.62 -5.56 5.54
CA GLY A 350 29.22 -5.82 5.18
C GLY A 350 28.25 -5.86 6.37
N ARG A 351 28.62 -5.34 7.54
CA ARG A 351 27.75 -5.29 8.73
C ARG A 351 27.06 -3.92 8.88
N PRO A 352 25.84 -3.89 9.45
CA PRO A 352 25.17 -2.63 9.76
C PRO A 352 25.95 -1.88 10.84
N MET A 353 26.35 -0.63 10.54
CA MET A 353 26.93 0.27 11.54
C MET A 353 25.84 0.79 12.48
N PRO A 354 26.04 0.80 13.81
CA PRO A 354 25.08 1.42 14.72
C PRO A 354 24.99 2.92 14.47
N ALA A 355 23.78 3.47 14.50
CA ALA A 355 23.52 4.90 14.32
C ALA A 355 24.34 5.72 15.34
N LYS A 356 25.03 6.76 14.87
CA LYS A 356 25.78 7.68 15.74
C LYS A 356 24.82 8.32 16.75
N GLY A 357 24.88 7.90 18.01
CA GLY A 357 24.12 8.47 19.12
C GLY A 357 23.16 7.53 19.85
N SER A 358 23.00 6.27 19.42
CA SER A 358 22.25 5.30 20.22
C SER A 358 23.13 4.78 21.37
N ALA A 359 22.79 5.14 22.62
CA ALA A 359 23.30 4.42 23.77
C ALA A 359 23.00 2.91 23.61
N PRO A 360 23.95 2.01 23.92
CA PRO A 360 23.70 0.58 23.76
C PRO A 360 22.51 0.15 24.62
N PRO A 361 21.62 -0.73 24.13
CA PRO A 361 20.59 -1.30 24.98
C PRO A 361 21.28 -2.03 26.13
N LEU A 362 20.90 -1.68 27.36
CA LEU A 362 21.31 -2.40 28.56
C LEU A 362 21.06 -3.89 28.32
N LYS A 363 22.12 -4.70 28.41
CA LYS A 363 22.04 -6.15 28.21
C LYS A 363 20.96 -6.70 29.14
N ALA A 364 19.97 -7.37 28.56
CA ALA A 364 18.95 -8.13 29.27
C ALA A 364 19.60 -9.34 29.94
N GLN A 365 20.24 -9.13 31.10
CA GLN A 365 20.77 -10.22 31.92
C GLN A 365 20.73 -9.96 33.43
N GLU A 366 20.05 -8.91 33.88
CA GLU A 366 20.01 -8.56 35.31
C GLU A 366 18.59 -8.37 35.89
N VAL A 367 17.59 -9.01 35.30
CA VAL A 367 16.22 -9.06 35.87
C VAL A 367 15.74 -10.50 35.90
N LEU A 368 16.32 -11.31 36.78
CA LEU A 368 15.76 -12.56 37.29
C LEU A 368 16.47 -12.86 38.63
N ARG A 369 16.07 -12.16 39.69
CA ARG A 369 16.26 -12.66 41.06
C ARG A 369 14.95 -13.34 41.49
N PRO A 370 14.96 -14.60 41.95
CA PRO A 370 13.76 -15.24 42.46
C PRO A 370 13.28 -14.57 43.76
N LEU A 371 11.96 -14.45 43.92
CA LEU A 371 11.30 -14.07 45.16
C LEU A 371 11.68 -15.07 46.27
N GLN A 372 12.44 -14.60 47.26
CA GLN A 372 12.71 -15.35 48.49
C GLN A 372 11.50 -15.29 49.42
N GLU A 373 11.06 -16.47 49.85
CA GLU A 373 9.99 -16.70 50.82
C GLU A 373 10.28 -16.00 52.15
N VAL A 374 9.24 -15.42 52.75
CA VAL A 374 9.25 -14.82 54.09
C VAL A 374 8.98 -15.90 55.12
N PRO A 375 9.86 -16.16 56.11
CA PRO A 375 9.51 -16.93 57.29
C PRO A 375 9.08 -16.01 58.44
N SER A 376 8.03 -16.43 59.12
CA SER A 376 7.35 -15.80 60.24
C SER A 376 8.22 -15.58 61.48
N ASP A 377 8.15 -14.38 62.05
CA ASP A 377 8.73 -13.99 63.33
C ASP A 377 7.81 -14.40 64.51
N ARG A 378 8.35 -15.17 65.47
CA ARG A 378 7.80 -15.35 66.83
C ARG A 378 8.92 -15.48 67.87
N SER A 379 9.05 -14.42 68.67
CA SER A 379 9.28 -14.36 70.13
C SER A 379 10.60 -14.86 70.77
N LYS A 380 11.45 -13.87 71.18
CA LYS A 380 12.01 -13.54 72.54
C LYS A 380 12.84 -14.58 73.36
N PRO A 381 13.65 -14.18 74.38
CA PRO A 381 14.88 -13.34 74.40
C PRO A 381 16.01 -13.97 75.28
N ASP A 382 17.07 -13.18 75.58
CA ASP A 382 18.06 -13.28 76.70
C ASP A 382 19.53 -13.66 76.40
N GLY A 383 20.44 -12.86 76.99
CA GLY A 383 21.73 -13.33 77.53
C GLY A 383 23.03 -12.82 76.89
N THR A 384 23.62 -11.76 77.46
CA THR A 384 25.04 -11.34 77.34
C THR A 384 26.00 -12.28 78.11
N PRO A 385 27.32 -12.00 78.25
CA PRO A 385 28.42 -11.83 77.27
C PRO A 385 29.66 -12.70 77.66
N THR A 386 30.70 -12.83 76.81
CA THR A 386 32.13 -12.97 77.26
C THR A 386 33.11 -13.12 76.08
N ASP A 387 34.12 -12.25 76.06
CA ASP A 387 35.48 -12.49 75.52
C ASP A 387 36.26 -13.38 76.55
N PRO A 388 37.35 -14.12 76.22
CA PRO A 388 38.61 -13.53 75.75
C PRO A 388 39.48 -14.40 74.78
N SER A 389 40.55 -13.76 74.27
CA SER A 389 41.75 -14.24 73.52
C SER A 389 42.59 -15.32 74.27
N PRO A 390 43.88 -15.69 73.96
CA PRO A 390 44.84 -15.42 72.85
C PRO A 390 45.68 -16.66 72.33
N TRP A 391 46.89 -16.44 71.76
CA TRP A 391 48.02 -17.36 71.38
C TRP A 391 48.04 -17.85 69.90
N MET A 392 49.16 -17.98 69.16
CA MET A 392 50.56 -17.55 69.22
C MET A 392 51.27 -17.97 67.90
N ALA A 393 52.36 -17.28 67.55
CA ALA A 393 53.53 -17.73 66.75
C ALA A 393 53.32 -18.13 65.27
N GLY A 394 54.22 -17.88 64.31
CA GLY A 394 55.57 -17.33 64.33
C GLY A 394 56.25 -17.60 62.97
N GLY A 395 57.39 -16.93 62.72
CA GLY A 395 58.39 -17.28 61.69
C GLY A 395 58.27 -16.51 60.37
N ARG A 396 59.13 -15.49 60.10
CA ARG A 396 60.48 -15.58 59.47
C ARG A 396 60.44 -16.28 58.10
N GLN A 397 61.07 -15.80 57.02
CA GLN A 397 62.11 -14.78 56.82
C GLN A 397 62.27 -14.55 55.30
N ARG A 398 62.68 -13.33 54.90
CA ARG A 398 63.78 -12.98 53.95
C ARG A 398 63.88 -13.76 52.62
N LYS A 399 64.15 -13.17 51.44
CA LYS A 399 64.98 -11.99 51.11
C LYS A 399 64.97 -11.80 49.58
N ARG A 400 65.08 -10.52 49.16
CA ARG A 400 65.90 -9.97 48.05
C ARG A 400 65.53 -10.35 46.61
N LYS A 401 65.06 -9.37 45.83
CA LYS A 401 65.82 -8.35 45.05
C LYS A 401 66.46 -8.96 43.79
N LEU A 402 66.02 -8.50 42.61
CA LEU A 402 66.78 -7.62 41.71
C LEU A 402 65.98 -7.42 40.40
N THR A 403 65.78 -6.15 40.06
CA THR A 403 65.38 -5.55 38.78
C THR A 403 66.53 -5.63 37.74
N PRO A 404 66.49 -4.93 36.59
CA PRO A 404 65.54 -4.89 35.46
C PRO A 404 66.29 -5.12 34.11
N CYS A 405 65.60 -5.16 32.96
CA CYS A 405 66.15 -4.59 31.71
C CYS A 405 65.12 -4.51 30.57
N GLN A 406 65.28 -3.46 29.78
CA GLN A 406 64.62 -3.09 28.51
C GLN A 406 64.76 -4.14 27.40
N VAL A 407 63.95 -4.03 26.34
CA VAL A 407 64.37 -3.58 24.98
C VAL A 407 63.23 -3.80 23.96
N ASP A 408 62.87 -2.70 23.30
CA ASP A 408 62.50 -2.44 21.89
C ASP A 408 61.67 -3.40 21.02
N GLY A 409 60.85 -2.78 20.14
CA GLY A 409 60.93 -3.09 18.70
C GLY A 409 59.64 -3.47 17.96
N ASN A 410 59.06 -2.48 17.27
CA ASN A 410 58.51 -2.44 15.90
C ASN A 410 57.84 -3.65 15.18
N SER A 411 56.90 -3.24 14.32
CA SER A 411 56.43 -3.82 13.03
C SER A 411 55.60 -5.12 13.13
N TRP A 412 54.35 -5.15 12.63
CA TRP A 412 53.91 -5.09 11.23
C TRP A 412 52.49 -4.56 11.11
#